data_AF-A0A7X7G4N2-F1
#
_entry.id   AF-A0A7X7G4N2-F1
#
_cell.length_a   1.000
_cell.length_b   1.000
_cell.length_c   1.000
_cell.angle_alpha   90.00
_cell.angle_beta   90.00
_cell.angle_gamma   90.00
#
_symmetry.space_group_name_H-M   'P 1'
#
loop_
_entity.id
_entity.type
_entity.pdbx_description
1 polymer ?
#
loop_
_entity_poly.entity_id
_entity_poly.type
_entity_poly.pdbx_seq_one_letter_code
_entity_poly.pdbx_strand_id
1 'polypeptide(L)'
;AFEYSPDVAADVVKAIAILEQNHGCAWLQDSRTASFQAGPENRKRTEEAFSLLSGADGRLPPRIRQRWRWRILYLRALLDNELSRNNGRPSAPCEEAFDELTRIYHAENSEPTVRPPSLKNTNAH
;
A
#
# COMPACT_ATOMS: atom_id res chain seq x y z
N ALA A 1 -21.14 5.11 15.42
CA ALA A 1 -21.17 4.53 14.06
C ALA A 1 -19.82 3.89 13.79
N PHE A 2 -19.77 2.63 13.37
CA PHE A 2 -18.51 1.98 12.98
C PHE A 2 -18.02 2.55 11.65
N GLU A 3 -16.71 2.79 11.53
CA GLU A 3 -16.10 3.31 10.30
C GLU A 3 -16.17 2.28 9.16
N TYR A 4 -16.12 0.99 9.51
CA TYR A 4 -16.26 -0.16 8.62
C TYR A 4 -17.41 -1.07 9.07
N SER A 5 -17.98 -1.88 8.16
CA SER A 5 -19.02 -2.86 8.54
C SER A 5 -18.44 -3.88 9.54
N PRO A 6 -19.20 -4.35 10.55
CA PRO A 6 -18.77 -5.42 11.44
C PRO A 6 -18.30 -6.67 10.67
N ASP A 7 -18.90 -6.93 9.51
CA ASP A 7 -18.64 -8.11 8.68
C ASP A 7 -17.20 -8.19 8.14
N VAL A 8 -16.50 -7.06 8.04
CA VAL A 8 -15.11 -7.02 7.53
C VAL A 8 -14.10 -6.73 8.63
N ALA A 9 -14.55 -6.43 9.86
CA ALA A 9 -13.69 -5.91 10.91
C ALA A 9 -12.58 -6.91 11.30
N ALA A 10 -12.89 -8.20 11.40
CA ALA A 10 -11.90 -9.23 11.75
C ALA A 10 -10.79 -9.33 10.70
N ASP A 11 -11.15 -9.32 9.41
CA ASP A 11 -10.19 -9.40 8.30
C ASP A 11 -9.31 -8.14 8.25
N VAL A 12 -9.92 -6.96 8.46
CA VAL A 12 -9.21 -5.68 8.48
C VAL A 12 -8.23 -5.63 9.65
N VAL A 13 -8.64 -6.02 10.86
CA VAL A 13 -7.74 -6.05 12.03
C VAL A 13 -6.58 -7.02 11.80
N LYS A 14 -6.85 -8.20 11.25
CA LYS A 14 -5.81 -9.18 10.94
C LYS A 14 -4.83 -8.64 9.88
N ALA A 15 -5.33 -8.00 8.83
CA ALA A 15 -4.49 -7.38 7.81
C ALA A 15 -3.62 -6.26 8.38
N ILE A 16 -4.18 -5.39 9.23
CA ILE A 16 -3.42 -4.32 9.90
C ILE A 16 -2.27 -4.90 10.73
N ALA A 17 -2.53 -5.94 11.53
CA ALA A 17 -1.50 -6.59 12.33
C ALA A 17 -0.35 -7.15 11.48
N ILE A 18 -0.65 -7.67 10.28
CA ILE A 18 0.37 -8.12 9.32
C ILE A 18 1.16 -6.92 8.76
N LEU A 19 0.47 -5.87 8.32
CA LEU A 19 1.10 -4.67 7.76
C LEU A 19 2.01 -3.97 8.78
N GLU A 20 1.62 -3.93 10.06
CA GLU A 20 2.44 -3.40 11.15
C GLU A 20 3.71 -4.22 11.37
N GLN A 21 3.60 -5.56 11.35
CA GLN A 21 4.77 -6.45 11.43
C GLN A 21 5.72 -6.22 10.25
N ASN A 22 5.18 -5.99 9.05
CA ASN A 22 5.98 -5.70 7.85
C ASN A 22 6.65 -4.32 7.91
N HIS A 23 6.08 -3.34 8.64
CA HIS A 23 6.62 -1.97 8.71
C HIS A 23 8.05 -1.91 9.28
N GLY A 24 8.38 -2.81 10.22
CA GLY A 24 9.72 -2.92 10.79
C GLY A 24 10.74 -3.62 9.89
N CYS A 25 10.29 -4.25 8.81
CA CYS A 25 11.14 -5.00 7.89
C CYS A 25 11.55 -4.15 6.69
N ALA A 26 12.42 -3.19 6.98
CA ALA A 26 13.25 -2.39 6.09
C ALA A 26 13.06 -2.64 4.56
N TRP A 27 12.02 -2.05 3.97
CA TRP A 27 12.01 -1.75 2.54
C TRP A 27 13.08 -0.70 2.26
N LEU A 28 14.35 -1.11 2.21
CA LEU A 28 15.43 -0.22 1.81
C LEU A 28 15.31 0.03 0.31
N GLN A 29 15.04 1.27 -0.07
CA GLN A 29 15.18 1.70 -1.45
C GLN A 29 16.66 1.68 -1.80
N ASP A 30 17.09 0.72 -2.62
CA ASP A 30 18.41 0.79 -3.22
C ASP A 30 18.41 1.93 -4.25
N SER A 31 19.05 3.04 -3.89
CA SER A 31 19.23 4.22 -4.76
C SER A 31 19.80 3.91 -6.15
N ARG A 32 20.49 2.77 -6.35
CA ARG A 32 21.02 2.34 -7.64
C ARG A 32 20.01 1.58 -8.50
N THR A 33 19.00 0.95 -7.89
CA THR A 33 18.07 0.06 -8.59
C THR A 33 16.59 0.43 -8.40
N ALA A 34 16.29 1.44 -7.56
CA ALA A 34 14.96 1.81 -7.12
C ALA A 34 14.15 0.60 -6.59
N SER A 35 14.84 -0.40 -6.02
CA SER A 35 14.21 -1.62 -5.53
C SER A 35 14.03 -1.60 -4.02
N PHE A 36 12.90 -2.12 -3.55
CA PHE A 36 12.54 -2.26 -2.14
C PHE A 36 12.72 -3.73 -1.71
N GLN A 37 13.64 -4.05 -0.80
CA GLN A 37 13.87 -5.44 -0.40
C GLN A 37 13.06 -5.83 0.84
N ALA A 38 12.24 -6.88 0.75
CA ALA A 38 11.60 -7.51 1.90
C ALA A 38 12.26 -8.87 2.19
N GLY A 39 12.40 -9.22 3.48
CA GLY A 39 12.80 -10.57 3.89
C GLY A 39 11.83 -11.65 3.39
N PRO A 40 12.30 -12.88 3.14
CA PRO A 40 11.50 -13.95 2.53
C PRO A 40 10.25 -14.34 3.32
N GLU A 41 10.27 -14.20 4.65
CA GLU A 41 9.13 -14.42 5.54
C GLU A 41 8.01 -13.38 5.38
N ASN A 42 8.36 -12.16 4.95
CA ASN A 42 7.40 -11.09 4.74
C ASN A 42 6.63 -11.25 3.44
N ARG A 43 7.20 -11.95 2.44
CA ARG A 43 6.55 -12.15 1.14
C ARG A 43 5.19 -12.84 1.28
N LYS A 44 5.12 -13.95 2.03
CA LYS A 44 3.86 -14.68 2.25
C LYS A 44 2.85 -13.90 3.09
N ARG A 45 3.34 -13.18 4.11
CA ARG A 45 2.50 -12.35 4.99
C ARG A 45 1.82 -11.23 4.20
N THR A 46 2.57 -10.61 3.30
CA THR A 46 2.05 -9.54 2.45
C THR A 46 0.93 -10.00 1.50
N GLU A 47 1.08 -11.18 0.87
CA GLU A 47 0.03 -11.77 0.03
C GLU A 47 -1.26 -12.04 0.82
N GLU A 48 -1.12 -12.49 2.08
CA GLU A 48 -2.25 -12.69 2.98
C GLU A 48 -2.95 -11.38 3.33
N ALA A 49 -2.20 -10.34 3.70
CA ALA A 49 -2.76 -9.02 4.00
C ALA A 49 -3.54 -8.43 2.82
N PHE A 50 -2.99 -8.53 1.61
CA PHE A 50 -3.67 -8.07 0.40
C PHE A 50 -4.92 -8.90 0.09
N SER A 51 -4.87 -10.21 0.30
CA SER A 51 -6.03 -11.10 0.09
C SER A 51 -7.17 -10.78 1.07
N LEU A 52 -6.87 -10.51 2.34
CA LEU A 52 -7.85 -10.09 3.35
C LEU A 52 -8.50 -8.74 2.99
N LEU A 53 -7.70 -7.73 2.61
CA LEU A 53 -8.23 -6.41 2.28
C LEU A 53 -8.97 -6.35 0.94
N SER A 54 -8.55 -7.13 -0.06
CA SER A 54 -9.30 -7.25 -1.32
C SER A 54 -10.64 -7.98 -1.13
N GLY A 55 -10.67 -9.03 -0.32
CA GLY A 55 -11.91 -9.69 0.08
C GLY A 55 -12.83 -8.78 0.92
N ALA A 56 -12.27 -7.93 1.76
CA ALA A 56 -13.02 -6.91 2.49
C ALA A 56 -13.55 -5.79 1.55
N ASP A 57 -12.73 -5.30 0.61
CA ASP A 57 -13.13 -4.28 -0.38
C ASP A 57 -14.37 -4.76 -1.15
N GLY A 58 -14.34 -6.00 -1.67
CA GLY A 58 -15.47 -6.57 -2.42
C GLY A 58 -16.80 -6.64 -1.64
N ARG A 59 -16.75 -6.65 -0.30
CA ARG A 59 -17.94 -6.68 0.57
C ARG A 59 -18.34 -5.30 1.10
N LEU A 60 -17.47 -4.30 0.99
CA LEU A 60 -17.76 -2.96 1.46
C LEU A 60 -18.71 -2.21 0.50
N PRO A 61 -19.67 -1.42 1.04
CA PRO A 61 -20.47 -0.54 0.21
C PRO A 61 -19.59 0.44 -0.59
N PRO A 62 -19.96 0.80 -1.85
CA PRO A 62 -19.15 1.69 -2.70
C PRO A 62 -18.73 3.00 -2.01
N ARG A 63 -19.62 3.59 -1.21
CA ARG A 63 -19.36 4.82 -0.44
C ARG A 63 -18.20 4.69 0.56
N ILE A 64 -17.97 3.50 1.12
CA ILE A 64 -16.89 3.26 2.10
C ILE A 64 -15.59 3.01 1.36
N ARG A 65 -15.66 2.26 0.24
CA ARG A 65 -14.50 2.00 -0.62
C ARG A 65 -13.83 3.26 -1.13
N GLN A 66 -14.60 4.32 -1.35
CA GLN A 66 -14.09 5.61 -1.84
C GLN A 66 -13.54 6.52 -0.73
N ARG A 67 -13.67 6.16 0.55
CA ARG A 67 -13.16 7.00 1.65
C ARG A 67 -11.65 6.94 1.71
N TRP A 68 -11.02 8.09 1.92
CA TRP A 68 -9.56 8.24 1.94
C TRP A 68 -8.87 7.28 2.92
N ARG A 69 -9.43 7.07 4.13
CA ARG A 69 -8.87 6.13 5.14
C ARG A 69 -8.83 4.69 4.64
N TRP A 70 -9.91 4.25 3.99
CA TRP A 70 -9.96 2.93 3.38
C TRP A 70 -8.97 2.81 2.22
N ARG A 71 -8.94 3.81 1.33
CA ARG A 71 -8.03 3.82 0.19
C ARG A 71 -6.58 3.73 0.62
N ILE A 72 -6.14 4.50 1.62
CA ILE A 72 -4.76 4.40 2.16
C ILE A 72 -4.44 2.96 2.60
N LEU A 73 -5.33 2.35 3.40
CA LEU A 73 -5.12 1.01 3.92
C LEU A 73 -5.05 -0.04 2.80
N TYR A 74 -5.97 0.04 1.84
CA TYR A 74 -6.00 -0.84 0.68
C TYR A 74 -4.76 -0.68 -0.20
N LEU A 75 -4.39 0.56 -0.52
CA LEU A 75 -3.23 0.88 -1.35
C LEU A 75 -1.93 0.43 -0.68
N ARG A 76 -1.82 0.52 0.65
CA ARG A 76 -0.66 0.01 1.38
C ARG A 76 -0.46 -1.49 1.16
N ALA A 77 -1.51 -2.29 1.30
CA ALA A 77 -1.40 -3.74 1.08
C ALA A 77 -1.17 -4.10 -0.39
N LEU A 78 -1.76 -3.34 -1.33
CA LEU A 78 -1.49 -3.50 -2.76
C LEU A 78 0.00 -3.27 -3.05
N LEU A 79 0.55 -2.15 -2.56
CA LEU A 79 1.95 -1.80 -2.77
C LEU A 79 2.89 -2.84 -2.19
N ASP A 80 2.68 -3.25 -0.93
CA ASP A 80 3.52 -4.28 -0.32
C ASP A 80 3.48 -5.56 -1.18
N ASN A 81 2.29 -5.98 -1.66
CA ASN A 81 2.11 -7.20 -2.45
C ASN A 81 2.75 -7.14 -3.83
N GLU A 82 2.57 -6.05 -4.55
CA GLU A 82 3.17 -5.84 -5.86
C GLU A 82 4.70 -5.80 -5.77
N LEU A 83 5.24 -5.06 -4.80
CA LEU A 83 6.69 -5.01 -4.56
C LEU A 83 7.23 -6.38 -4.19
N SER A 84 6.55 -7.12 -3.33
CA SER A 84 6.93 -8.47 -2.92
C SER A 84 7.01 -9.45 -4.09
N ARG A 85 6.06 -9.36 -5.03
CA ARG A 85 5.98 -10.18 -6.24
C ARG A 85 6.96 -9.76 -7.34
N ASN A 86 7.28 -8.47 -7.42
CA ASN A 86 8.13 -7.90 -8.46
C ASN A 86 9.57 -7.64 -8.00
N ASN A 87 10.08 -8.45 -7.07
CA ASN A 87 11.45 -8.35 -6.52
C ASN A 87 11.81 -6.92 -6.07
N GLY A 88 10.86 -6.26 -5.43
CA GLY A 88 11.03 -4.91 -4.91
C GLY A 88 10.88 -3.80 -5.94
N ARG A 89 10.65 -4.10 -7.22
CA ARG A 89 10.52 -3.06 -8.25
C ARG A 89 9.07 -2.61 -8.36
N PRO A 90 8.78 -1.30 -8.42
CA PRO A 90 7.45 -0.82 -8.73
C PRO A 90 6.93 -1.39 -10.06
N SER A 91 5.68 -1.85 -10.06
CA SER A 91 4.93 -2.24 -11.26
C SER A 91 3.98 -1.11 -11.69
N ALA A 92 3.28 -1.25 -12.82
CA ALA A 92 2.27 -0.27 -13.24
C ALA A 92 1.16 -0.06 -12.17
N PRO A 93 0.63 -1.11 -11.52
CA PRO A 93 -0.26 -0.95 -10.36
C PRO A 93 0.35 -0.14 -9.20
N CYS A 94 1.66 -0.25 -8.95
CA CYS A 94 2.32 0.59 -7.95
C CYS A 94 2.28 2.08 -8.33
N GLU A 95 2.54 2.40 -9.59
CA GLU A 95 2.50 3.79 -10.06
C GLU A 95 1.10 4.40 -9.95
N GLU A 96 0.05 3.64 -10.31
CA GLU A 96 -1.34 4.07 -10.13
C GLU A 96 -1.67 4.31 -8.64
N ALA A 97 -1.18 3.43 -7.76
CA ALA A 97 -1.33 3.59 -6.32
C ALA A 97 -0.59 4.80 -5.77
N PHE A 98 0.63 5.09 -6.24
CA PHE A 98 1.38 6.28 -5.85
C PHE A 98 0.72 7.58 -6.34
N ASP A 99 0.18 7.58 -7.55
CA ASP A 99 -0.62 8.70 -8.07
C ASP A 99 -1.85 8.96 -7.20
N GLU A 100 -2.55 7.91 -6.78
CA GLU A 100 -3.70 8.04 -5.90
C GLU A 100 -3.33 8.54 -4.50
N LEU A 101 -2.26 8.00 -3.91
CA LEU A 101 -1.74 8.48 -2.63
C LEU A 101 -1.33 9.96 -2.72
N THR A 102 -0.74 10.38 -3.83
CA THR A 102 -0.37 11.79 -4.05
C THR A 102 -1.61 12.67 -3.98
N ARG A 103 -2.71 12.28 -4.65
CA ARG A 103 -3.99 13.01 -4.57
C ARG A 103 -4.61 12.99 -3.18
N ILE A 104 -4.59 11.84 -2.49
CA ILE A 104 -5.15 11.70 -1.14
C ILE A 104 -4.39 12.58 -0.13
N TYR A 105 -3.06 12.67 -0.27
CA TYR A 105 -2.22 13.47 0.60
C TYR A 105 -2.06 14.93 0.16
N HIS A 106 -2.61 15.31 -1.00
CA HIS A 106 -2.35 16.61 -1.63
C HIS A 106 -0.85 16.91 -1.78
N ALA A 107 -0.09 15.89 -2.21
CA ALA A 107 1.36 15.89 -2.22
C ALA A 107 1.98 16.25 -3.59
N GLU A 108 1.21 16.83 -4.51
CA GLU A 108 1.65 17.13 -5.88
C GLU A 108 2.89 18.04 -5.92
N ASN A 109 2.98 18.95 -4.94
CA ASN A 109 4.07 19.93 -4.80
C ASN A 109 4.84 19.76 -3.48
N SER A 110 4.72 18.61 -2.82
CA SER A 110 5.45 18.36 -1.58
C SER A 110 6.91 18.02 -1.82
N GLU A 111 7.74 18.25 -0.80
CA GLU A 111 9.15 17.86 -0.79
C GLU A 111 9.32 16.37 -1.11
N PRO A 112 10.36 15.96 -1.87
CA PRO A 112 10.57 14.57 -2.26
C PRO A 112 10.60 13.58 -1.10
N THR A 113 11.02 14.01 0.09
CA THR A 113 11.11 13.17 1.30
C THR A 113 9.76 12.77 1.90
N VAL A 114 8.68 13.49 1.56
CA VAL A 114 7.33 13.23 2.09
C VAL A 114 6.32 12.89 0.99
N ARG A 115 6.74 12.91 -0.26
CA ARG A 115 5.92 12.58 -1.42
C ARG A 115 6.02 11.06 -1.73
N PRO A 116 4.94 10.41 -2.20
CA PRO A 116 5.02 9.02 -2.66
C PRO A 116 6.08 8.82 -3.76
N PRO A 117 6.78 7.69 -3.81
CA PRO A 117 7.91 7.46 -4.72
C PRO A 117 7.47 6.98 -6.12
N SER A 118 6.73 7.82 -6.87
CA SER A 118 6.38 7.56 -8.28
C SER A 118 7.51 7.95 -9.23
N LEU A 119 7.66 7.23 -10.34
CA LEU A 119 8.57 7.57 -11.43
C LEU A 119 8.36 8.98 -11.99
N LYS A 120 7.13 9.51 -11.96
CA LYS A 120 6.83 10.90 -12.37
C LYS A 120 7.54 11.93 -11.49
N ASN A 121 7.86 11.55 -10.26
CA ASN A 121 8.42 12.43 -9.24
C ASN A 121 9.95 12.43 -9.29
N THR A 122 10.54 11.36 -9.83
CA THR A 122 12.00 11.18 -9.94
C THR A 122 12.62 11.93 -11.13
N ASN A 123 11.83 12.24 -12.17
CA ASN A 123 12.30 12.95 -13.37
C ASN A 123 12.09 14.47 -13.31
N ALA A 124 11.68 15.02 -12.16
CA ALA A 124 11.49 16.45 -11.96
C ALA A 124 12.81 17.10 -11.48
N HIS A 125 13.80 17.17 -12.37
CA HIS A 125 15.02 17.95 -12.19
C HIS A 125 15.35 18.71 -13.47
#